data_AF-A0A1A2MTS0-F1
#
_entry.id   AF-A0A1A2MTS0-F1
#
_cell.length_a   1.000
_cell.length_b   1.000
_cell.length_c   1.000
_cell.angle_alpha   90.00
_cell.angle_beta   90.00
_cell.angle_gamma   90.00
#
_symmetry.space_group_name_H-M   'P 1'
#
loop_
_entity.id
_entity.type
_entity.pdbx_description
1 polymer ?
#
loop_
_entity_poly.entity_id
_entity_poly.type
_entity_poly.pdbx_seq_one_letter_code
_entity_poly.pdbx_strand_id
1 'polypeptide(L)'
;MAITSDRPGRMNTCPQQGAGAPDKIARFQHCDLIAAAAGAALLVVIGVLSGWAHYSLSTAHRASPNTAAPPASTSQPPVTPQRMSAQLRAWLAEAQPSIEALVAARHEIASAAADDDLARTGATCQNADGAVTSLERYLPSPDPALNTVLQQATNSYHVGLRYCISGVQKYDGNDIMQAVTYINQGTADLQRATDTLQHDPANLEPHDPNVMTV
;
A
#
# COMPACT_ATOMS: atom_id res chain seq x y z
N MET A 1 -43.15 12.96 42.73
CA MET A 1 -43.66 11.57 42.81
C MET A 1 -42.66 10.68 42.10
N ALA A 2 -42.04 9.77 42.84
CA ALA A 2 -41.04 8.82 42.37
C ALA A 2 -41.71 7.58 41.78
N ILE A 3 -41.13 6.96 40.74
CA ILE A 3 -40.97 5.50 40.62
C ILE A 3 -39.65 5.22 39.89
N THR A 4 -38.74 4.57 40.60
CA THR A 4 -37.52 3.89 40.13
C THR A 4 -37.88 2.54 39.51
N SER A 5 -37.18 2.10 38.46
CA SER A 5 -36.95 0.66 38.24
C SER A 5 -35.65 0.40 37.49
N ASP A 6 -34.68 0.00 38.28
CA ASP A 6 -33.48 -0.77 37.94
C ASP A 6 -33.87 -2.18 37.45
N ARG A 7 -33.11 -2.76 36.49
CA ARG A 7 -32.69 -4.19 36.44
C ARG A 7 -31.89 -4.56 35.17
N PRO A 8 -31.08 -5.65 35.23
CA PRO A 8 -29.79 -5.75 34.55
C PRO A 8 -29.69 -6.88 33.51
N GLY A 9 -28.58 -6.88 32.76
CA GLY A 9 -27.80 -8.07 32.37
C GLY A 9 -28.49 -9.17 31.57
N ARG A 10 -28.35 -9.13 30.23
CA ARG A 10 -28.48 -10.32 29.38
C ARG A 10 -27.10 -10.93 29.15
N MET A 11 -26.82 -11.99 29.90
CA MET A 11 -25.73 -12.92 29.60
C MET A 11 -26.16 -13.84 28.45
N ASN A 12 -25.29 -13.93 27.45
CA ASN A 12 -25.39 -14.90 26.35
C ASN A 12 -25.19 -16.31 26.91
N THR A 13 -26.28 -17.06 27.09
CA THR A 13 -26.23 -18.50 27.32
C THR A 13 -26.21 -19.25 25.99
N CYS A 14 -25.12 -19.98 25.73
CA CYS A 14 -25.05 -20.99 24.69
C CYS A 14 -26.13 -22.07 24.90
N PRO A 15 -26.66 -22.69 23.82
CA PRO A 15 -27.57 -23.81 23.96
C PRO A 15 -26.83 -25.03 24.51
N GLN A 16 -27.30 -25.56 25.65
CA GLN A 16 -27.02 -26.94 26.02
C GLN A 16 -27.84 -27.86 25.13
N GLN A 17 -27.16 -28.50 24.18
CA GLN A 17 -27.73 -29.59 23.39
C GLN A 17 -27.39 -30.93 24.05
N GLY A 18 -28.44 -31.73 24.24
CA GLY A 18 -28.51 -32.93 25.06
C GLY A 18 -27.56 -34.06 24.68
N ALA A 19 -27.41 -34.94 25.66
CA ALA A 19 -26.55 -36.10 25.70
C ALA A 19 -26.90 -37.17 24.64
N GLY A 20 -25.85 -37.74 24.03
CA GLY A 20 -25.93 -39.04 23.35
C GLY A 20 -24.92 -39.22 22.22
N ALA A 21 -23.65 -39.51 22.54
CA ALA A 21 -22.71 -40.36 21.77
C ALA A 21 -21.25 -40.17 22.25
N PRO A 22 -20.41 -41.24 22.25
CA PRO A 22 -19.09 -41.24 22.86
C PRO A 22 -18.01 -40.79 21.84
N ASP A 23 -17.89 -39.49 21.61
CA ASP A 23 -16.78 -38.91 20.83
C ASP A 23 -16.22 -37.65 21.51
N LYS A 24 -16.01 -37.75 22.83
CA LYS A 24 -15.54 -36.64 23.68
C LYS A 24 -14.02 -36.54 23.84
N ILE A 25 -13.24 -37.45 23.28
CA ILE A 25 -11.77 -37.40 23.43
C ILE A 25 -11.10 -36.55 22.34
N ALA A 26 -11.70 -36.44 21.14
CA ALA A 26 -11.09 -35.68 20.04
C ALA A 26 -11.26 -34.15 20.15
N ARG A 27 -12.20 -33.65 20.97
CA ARG A 27 -12.50 -32.20 21.05
C ARG A 27 -11.67 -31.43 22.07
N PHE A 28 -10.98 -32.10 22.99
CA PHE A 28 -10.13 -31.42 23.98
C PHE A 28 -8.73 -31.08 23.46
N GLN A 29 -8.29 -31.64 22.32
CA GLN A 29 -6.96 -31.36 21.77
C GLN A 29 -6.87 -30.11 20.88
N HIS A 30 -7.98 -29.47 20.50
CA HIS A 30 -7.95 -28.28 19.64
C HIS A 30 -7.82 -26.94 20.39
N CYS A 31 -8.04 -26.91 21.71
CA CYS A 31 -7.87 -25.69 22.49
C CYS A 31 -6.41 -25.37 22.84
N ASP A 32 -5.49 -26.35 22.79
CA ASP A 32 -4.07 -26.14 23.09
C ASP A 32 -3.21 -25.78 21.87
N LEU A 33 -3.74 -25.90 20.65
CA LEU A 33 -2.98 -25.62 19.42
C LEU A 33 -2.96 -24.13 19.01
N ILE A 34 -3.81 -23.29 19.61
CA ILE A 34 -3.89 -21.86 19.26
C ILE A 34 -2.91 -21.01 20.10
N ALA A 35 -2.39 -21.53 21.23
CA ALA A 35 -1.44 -20.81 22.06
C ALA A 35 0.02 -20.86 21.53
N ALA A 36 0.35 -21.79 20.63
CA ALA A 36 1.73 -21.97 20.12
C ALA A 36 1.99 -21.31 18.75
N ALA A 37 0.95 -20.93 18.01
CA ALA A 37 1.09 -20.41 16.64
C ALA A 37 1.39 -18.89 16.55
N ALA A 38 1.16 -18.13 17.63
CA ALA A 38 1.41 -16.68 17.65
C ALA A 38 2.92 -16.32 17.67
N GLY A 39 3.79 -17.23 18.11
CA GLY A 39 5.24 -16.97 18.22
C GLY A 39 5.98 -17.03 16.89
N ALA A 40 5.54 -17.87 15.94
CA ALA A 40 6.24 -18.08 14.68
C ALA A 40 6.06 -16.90 13.69
N ALA A 41 4.88 -16.26 13.69
CA ALA A 41 4.61 -15.13 12.81
C ALA A 41 5.47 -13.90 13.15
N LEU A 42 5.74 -13.65 14.45
CA LEU A 42 6.57 -12.53 14.89
C LEU A 42 8.04 -12.68 14.44
N LEU A 43 8.58 -13.90 14.43
CA LEU A 43 9.96 -14.16 14.01
C LEU A 43 10.17 -13.99 12.50
N VAL A 44 9.15 -14.26 11.68
CA VAL A 44 9.20 -14.01 10.23
C VAL A 44 9.24 -12.51 9.94
N VAL A 45 8.47 -11.69 10.67
CA VAL A 45 8.47 -10.22 10.52
C VAL A 45 9.82 -9.61 10.92
N ILE A 46 10.46 -10.09 12.00
CA ILE A 46 11.78 -9.62 12.43
C ILE A 46 12.88 -10.05 11.44
N GLY A 47 12.81 -11.27 10.89
CA GLY A 47 13.78 -11.76 9.89
C GLY A 47 13.77 -10.96 8.58
N VAL A 48 12.58 -10.58 8.09
CA VAL A 48 12.44 -9.78 6.85
C VAL A 48 12.95 -8.34 7.05
N LEU A 49 12.74 -7.74 8.22
CA LEU A 49 13.27 -6.40 8.55
C LEU A 49 14.79 -6.40 8.75
N SER A 50 15.36 -7.48 9.28
CA SER A 50 16.81 -7.60 9.54
C SER A 50 17.63 -7.80 8.26
N GLY A 51 17.04 -8.44 7.23
CA GLY A 51 17.70 -8.65 5.94
C GLY A 51 18.04 -7.34 5.24
N TRP A 52 17.14 -6.36 5.25
CA TRP A 52 17.30 -5.09 4.52
C TRP A 52 18.39 -4.17 5.09
N ALA A 53 18.70 -4.25 6.39
CA ALA A 53 19.76 -3.44 6.99
C ALA A 53 21.17 -3.87 6.55
N HIS A 54 21.38 -5.17 6.26
CA HIS A 54 22.71 -5.69 5.89
C HIS A 54 22.99 -5.66 4.37
N TYR A 55 21.96 -5.62 3.52
CA TYR A 55 22.16 -5.47 2.07
C TYR A 55 22.62 -4.05 1.69
N SER A 56 22.18 -3.00 2.39
CA SER A 56 22.56 -1.62 2.07
C SER A 56 23.99 -1.25 2.44
N LEU A 57 24.62 -1.94 3.40
CA LEU A 57 26.01 -1.70 3.79
C LEU A 57 27.03 -2.51 2.98
N SER A 58 26.62 -3.64 2.39
CA SER A 58 27.56 -4.54 1.69
C SER A 58 27.85 -4.13 0.23
N THR A 59 27.04 -3.25 -0.35
CA THR A 59 27.29 -2.69 -1.69
C THR A 59 28.21 -1.46 -1.67
N ALA A 60 28.53 -0.92 -0.49
CA ALA A 60 29.33 0.31 -0.35
C ALA A 60 30.85 0.09 -0.17
N HIS A 61 31.37 -1.15 -0.20
CA HIS A 61 32.78 -1.43 0.13
C HIS A 61 33.59 -2.24 -0.90
N ARG A 62 33.15 -2.32 -2.15
CA ARG A 62 34.05 -2.67 -3.27
C ARG A 62 34.43 -1.45 -4.07
N ALA A 63 35.16 -0.55 -3.44
CA ALA A 63 35.99 0.40 -4.14
C ALA A 63 37.41 0.37 -3.58
N SER A 64 38.35 0.09 -4.50
CA SER A 64 39.77 0.45 -4.48
C SER A 64 40.77 -0.60 -3.93
N PRO A 65 42.04 -0.62 -4.41
CA PRO A 65 42.67 0.13 -5.51
C PRO A 65 43.38 -0.75 -6.56
N ASN A 66 43.46 -0.29 -7.80
CA ASN A 66 44.65 -0.56 -8.62
C ASN A 66 45.00 0.67 -9.45
N THR A 67 46.20 1.18 -9.16
CA THR A 67 46.89 2.31 -9.77
C THR A 67 47.23 2.03 -11.24
N ALA A 68 46.79 2.90 -12.16
CA ALA A 68 47.60 3.40 -13.28
C ALA A 68 46.83 4.44 -14.14
N ALA A 69 47.52 5.57 -14.36
CA ALA A 69 47.27 6.65 -15.34
C ALA A 69 46.07 7.61 -15.11
N PRO A 70 46.29 8.94 -15.17
CA PRO A 70 45.22 9.94 -15.14
C PRO A 70 44.62 10.13 -16.54
N PRO A 71 43.31 9.96 -16.74
CA PRO A 71 42.62 10.61 -17.85
C PRO A 71 42.16 12.01 -17.43
N ALA A 72 42.18 12.90 -18.41
CA ALA A 72 41.90 14.32 -18.29
C ALA A 72 40.68 14.64 -17.41
N SER A 73 40.83 15.68 -16.59
CA SER A 73 39.72 16.35 -15.91
C SER A 73 38.71 16.87 -16.94
N THR A 74 37.73 16.05 -17.29
CA THR A 74 36.46 16.56 -17.79
C THR A 74 35.77 17.19 -16.59
N SER A 75 35.78 18.52 -16.52
CA SER A 75 34.94 19.30 -15.63
C SER A 75 33.49 18.88 -15.86
N GLN A 76 32.99 17.98 -15.01
CA GLN A 76 31.56 17.72 -14.93
C GLN A 76 30.92 19.01 -14.43
N PRO A 77 29.93 19.57 -15.15
CA PRO A 77 29.16 20.67 -14.62
C PRO A 77 28.50 20.23 -13.30
N PRO A 78 28.33 21.15 -12.34
CA PRO A 78 27.70 20.81 -11.06
C PRO A 78 26.34 20.17 -11.33
N VAL A 79 26.10 19.03 -10.67
CA VAL A 79 24.81 18.33 -10.68
C VAL A 79 23.78 19.28 -10.08
N THR A 80 23.09 20.04 -10.94
CA THR A 80 21.98 20.88 -10.50
C THR A 80 20.89 19.98 -9.93
N PRO A 81 20.32 20.30 -8.75
CA PRO A 81 19.18 19.56 -8.22
C PRO A 81 18.08 19.49 -9.28
N GLN A 82 17.69 18.27 -9.68
CA GLN A 82 16.62 18.03 -10.64
C GLN A 82 15.36 18.78 -10.17
N ARG A 83 14.99 19.83 -10.88
CA ARG A 83 13.81 20.63 -10.53
C ARG A 83 12.61 20.05 -11.24
N MET A 84 11.68 19.49 -10.47
CA MET A 84 10.33 19.15 -10.90
C MET A 84 9.73 20.35 -11.68
N SER A 85 9.21 20.07 -12.87
CA SER A 85 8.64 21.11 -13.75
C SER A 85 7.50 21.86 -13.04
N ALA A 86 7.26 23.12 -13.43
CA ALA A 86 6.19 23.91 -12.81
C ALA A 86 4.80 23.28 -13.00
N GLN A 87 4.59 22.65 -14.15
CA GLN A 87 3.37 21.91 -14.47
C GLN A 87 3.21 20.69 -13.56
N LEU A 88 4.27 19.92 -13.34
CA LEU A 88 4.23 18.74 -12.49
C LEU A 88 4.04 19.10 -11.01
N ARG A 89 4.59 20.22 -10.54
CA ARG A 89 4.31 20.76 -9.21
C ARG A 89 2.85 21.22 -9.05
N ALA A 90 2.30 21.89 -10.05
CA ALA A 90 0.90 22.32 -10.03
C ALA A 90 -0.04 21.12 -10.04
N TRP A 91 0.26 20.11 -10.84
CA TRP A 91 -0.44 18.83 -10.84
C TRP A 91 -0.42 18.17 -9.45
N LEU A 92 0.76 18.04 -8.85
CA LEU A 92 0.89 17.36 -7.55
C LEU A 92 0.09 18.08 -6.48
N ALA A 93 0.05 19.42 -6.48
CA ALA A 93 -0.76 20.20 -5.56
C ALA A 93 -2.27 19.87 -5.66
N GLU A 94 -2.76 19.58 -6.86
CA GLU A 94 -4.15 19.17 -7.10
C GLU A 94 -4.40 17.69 -6.78
N ALA A 95 -3.42 16.82 -7.06
CA ALA A 95 -3.52 15.38 -6.83
C ALA A 95 -3.35 14.98 -5.35
N GLN A 96 -2.56 15.75 -4.60
CA GLN A 96 -2.17 15.47 -3.20
C GLN A 96 -3.37 15.09 -2.30
N PRO A 97 -4.50 15.83 -2.28
CA PRO A 97 -5.64 15.48 -1.43
C PRO A 97 -6.24 14.11 -1.78
N SER A 98 -6.26 13.76 -3.07
CA SER A 98 -6.78 12.47 -3.53
C SER A 98 -5.85 11.32 -3.14
N ILE A 99 -4.53 11.53 -3.24
CA ILE A 99 -3.52 10.56 -2.80
C ILE A 99 -3.61 10.33 -1.29
N GLU A 100 -3.69 11.41 -0.50
CA GLU A 100 -3.84 11.33 0.96
C GLU A 100 -5.15 10.63 1.35
N ALA A 101 -6.25 10.90 0.65
CA ALA A 101 -7.53 10.24 0.87
C ALA A 101 -7.45 8.72 0.61
N LEU A 102 -6.71 8.28 -0.42
CA LEU A 102 -6.52 6.84 -0.69
C LEU A 102 -5.68 6.16 0.40
N VAL A 103 -4.65 6.83 0.90
CA VAL A 103 -3.83 6.33 2.02
C VAL A 103 -4.68 6.23 3.29
N ALA A 104 -5.44 7.27 3.61
CA ALA A 104 -6.32 7.29 4.77
C ALA A 104 -7.41 6.20 4.68
N ALA A 105 -8.03 6.06 3.50
CA ALA A 105 -9.06 5.04 3.27
C ALA A 105 -8.51 3.62 3.47
N ARG A 106 -7.28 3.33 3.01
CA ARG A 106 -6.65 2.02 3.25
C ARG A 106 -6.49 1.72 4.74
N HIS A 107 -6.02 2.70 5.52
CA HIS A 107 -5.89 2.54 6.97
C HIS A 107 -7.24 2.34 7.64
N GLU A 108 -8.25 3.10 7.24
CA GLU A 108 -9.59 2.99 7.79
C GLU A 108 -10.28 1.66 7.42
N ILE A 109 -10.12 1.17 6.18
CA ILE A 109 -10.60 -0.16 5.77
C ILE A 109 -9.97 -1.24 6.65
N ALA A 110 -8.65 -1.18 6.86
CA ALA A 110 -7.97 -2.18 7.67
C ALA A 110 -8.42 -2.13 9.15
N SER A 111 -8.59 -0.92 9.71
CA SER A 111 -9.10 -0.73 11.07
C SER A 111 -10.54 -1.24 11.20
N ALA A 112 -11.42 -0.84 10.29
CA ALA A 112 -12.82 -1.26 10.32
C ALA A 112 -12.96 -2.78 10.16
N ALA A 113 -12.16 -3.40 9.29
CA ALA A 113 -12.13 -4.84 9.14
C ALA A 113 -11.61 -5.55 10.40
N ALA A 114 -10.63 -4.99 11.12
CA ALA A 114 -10.14 -5.54 12.38
C ALA A 114 -11.17 -5.46 13.52
N ASP A 115 -12.06 -4.47 13.46
CA ASP A 115 -13.17 -4.28 14.40
C ASP A 115 -14.45 -5.04 13.99
N ASP A 116 -14.40 -5.87 12.93
CA ASP A 116 -15.56 -6.52 12.30
C ASP A 116 -16.67 -5.53 11.85
N ASP A 117 -16.34 -4.26 11.63
CA ASP A 117 -17.26 -3.21 11.19
C ASP A 117 -17.37 -3.20 9.66
N LEU A 118 -18.17 -4.14 9.15
CA LEU A 118 -18.45 -4.28 7.73
C LEU A 118 -19.16 -3.06 7.14
N ALA A 119 -20.00 -2.37 7.92
CA ALA A 119 -20.71 -1.18 7.47
C ALA A 119 -19.72 -0.03 7.19
N ARG A 120 -18.81 0.22 8.13
CA ARG A 120 -17.74 1.21 7.95
C ARG A 120 -16.77 0.81 6.84
N THR A 121 -16.39 -0.47 6.75
CA THR A 121 -15.56 -0.99 5.66
C THR A 121 -16.17 -0.68 4.30
N GLY A 122 -17.45 -0.99 4.11
CA GLY A 122 -18.17 -0.71 2.86
C GLY A 122 -18.26 0.78 2.54
N ALA A 123 -18.58 1.62 3.54
CA ALA A 123 -18.66 3.07 3.36
C ALA A 123 -17.30 3.69 2.98
N THR A 124 -16.21 3.26 3.64
CA THR A 124 -14.86 3.73 3.32
C THR A 124 -14.45 3.30 1.91
N CYS A 125 -14.78 2.07 1.49
CA CYS A 125 -14.51 1.61 0.12
C CYS A 125 -15.28 2.43 -0.95
N GLN A 126 -16.51 2.84 -0.68
CA GLN A 126 -17.26 3.74 -1.56
C GLN A 126 -16.65 5.15 -1.62
N ASN A 127 -16.24 5.70 -0.48
CA ASN A 127 -15.61 7.02 -0.42
C ASN A 127 -14.26 7.05 -1.15
N ALA A 128 -13.47 5.97 -1.03
CA ALA A 128 -12.20 5.82 -1.71
C ALA A 128 -12.34 5.85 -3.25
N ASP A 129 -13.44 5.30 -3.80
CA ASP A 129 -13.73 5.29 -5.24
C ASP A 129 -13.82 6.72 -5.82
N GLY A 130 -14.38 7.64 -5.02
CA GLY A 130 -14.39 9.07 -5.34
C GLY A 130 -12.99 9.68 -5.40
N ALA A 131 -12.09 9.28 -4.51
CA ALA A 131 -10.69 9.74 -4.53
C ALA A 131 -9.92 9.19 -5.74
N VAL A 132 -10.15 7.93 -6.13
CA VAL A 132 -9.59 7.37 -7.37
C VAL A 132 -10.06 8.17 -8.59
N THR A 133 -11.36 8.40 -8.70
CA THR A 133 -11.96 9.18 -9.81
C THR A 133 -11.39 10.60 -9.88
N SER A 134 -11.15 11.22 -8.73
CA SER A 134 -10.51 12.54 -8.65
C SER A 134 -9.07 12.49 -9.19
N LEU A 135 -8.28 11.50 -8.77
CA LEU A 135 -6.90 11.32 -9.22
C LEU A 135 -6.81 11.07 -10.75
N GLU A 136 -7.75 10.29 -11.31
CA GLU A 136 -7.81 10.01 -12.76
C GLU A 136 -8.12 11.25 -13.60
N ARG A 137 -8.97 12.14 -13.09
CA ARG A 137 -9.35 13.37 -13.80
C ARG A 137 -8.15 14.27 -14.10
N TYR A 138 -7.14 14.23 -13.23
CA TYR A 138 -6.01 15.13 -13.28
C TYR A 138 -4.72 14.46 -13.72
N LEU A 139 -4.72 13.33 -14.43
CA LEU A 139 -3.45 12.67 -14.79
C LEU A 139 -2.45 13.65 -15.46
N PRO A 140 -1.17 13.61 -15.06
CA PRO A 140 -0.18 14.59 -15.50
C PRO A 140 0.15 14.38 -16.98
N SER A 141 0.01 15.45 -17.76
CA SER A 141 0.60 15.56 -19.10
C SER A 141 1.82 16.48 -19.02
N PRO A 142 2.90 16.31 -19.81
CA PRO A 142 3.16 15.26 -20.81
C PRO A 142 4.14 14.17 -20.33
N ASP A 143 4.11 13.75 -19.05
CA ASP A 143 5.02 12.69 -18.56
C ASP A 143 4.41 11.30 -18.79
N PRO A 144 4.80 10.55 -19.85
CA PRO A 144 4.20 9.25 -20.15
C PRO A 144 4.58 8.18 -19.12
N ALA A 145 5.75 8.28 -18.49
CA ALA A 145 6.22 7.29 -17.52
C ALA A 145 5.39 7.40 -16.24
N LEU A 146 5.23 8.62 -15.73
CA LEU A 146 4.39 8.89 -14.57
C LEU A 146 2.92 8.56 -14.84
N ASN A 147 2.38 8.98 -15.99
CA ASN A 147 1.00 8.70 -16.35
C ASN A 147 0.71 7.19 -16.42
N THR A 148 1.63 6.40 -16.98
CA THR A 148 1.48 4.93 -17.04
C THR A 148 1.38 4.32 -15.65
N VAL A 149 2.24 4.72 -14.72
CA VAL A 149 2.23 4.17 -13.36
C VAL A 149 1.00 4.63 -12.57
N LEU A 150 0.58 5.89 -12.73
CA LEU A 150 -0.64 6.38 -12.10
C LEU A 150 -1.90 5.68 -12.62
N GLN A 151 -1.99 5.41 -13.93
CA GLN A 151 -3.08 4.62 -14.49
C GLN A 151 -3.11 3.18 -13.96
N GLN A 152 -1.93 2.55 -13.78
CA GLN A 152 -1.85 1.23 -13.14
C GLN A 152 -2.37 1.28 -11.70
N ALA A 153 -1.99 2.33 -10.95
CA ALA A 153 -2.46 2.55 -9.59
C ALA A 153 -3.98 2.71 -9.52
N THR A 154 -4.56 3.62 -10.31
CA THR A 154 -6.00 3.89 -10.26
C THR A 154 -6.82 2.70 -10.71
N ASN A 155 -6.38 1.97 -11.75
CA ASN A 155 -7.03 0.75 -12.18
C ASN A 155 -7.00 -0.34 -11.09
N SER A 156 -5.87 -0.51 -10.40
CA SER A 156 -5.76 -1.46 -9.30
C SER A 156 -6.69 -1.09 -8.15
N TYR A 157 -6.76 0.19 -7.76
CA TYR A 157 -7.73 0.64 -6.76
C TYR A 157 -9.19 0.40 -7.21
N HIS A 158 -9.56 0.75 -8.43
CA HIS A 158 -10.92 0.52 -8.97
C HIS A 158 -11.34 -0.96 -8.89
N VAL A 159 -10.43 -1.88 -9.22
CA VAL A 159 -10.70 -3.32 -9.09
C VAL A 159 -10.83 -3.71 -7.61
N GLY A 160 -9.89 -3.29 -6.77
CA GLY A 160 -9.88 -3.63 -5.35
C GLY A 160 -11.09 -3.09 -4.58
N LEU A 161 -11.51 -1.86 -4.86
CA LEU A 161 -12.66 -1.23 -4.21
C LEU A 161 -13.98 -1.88 -4.61
N ARG A 162 -14.14 -2.29 -5.88
CA ARG A 162 -15.30 -3.09 -6.31
C ARG A 162 -15.37 -4.43 -5.58
N TYR A 163 -14.24 -5.12 -5.44
CA TYR A 163 -14.15 -6.34 -4.64
C TYR A 163 -14.46 -6.08 -3.16
N CYS A 164 -13.98 -4.99 -2.57
CA CYS A 164 -14.29 -4.63 -1.19
C CYS A 164 -15.79 -4.46 -0.99
N ILE A 165 -16.42 -3.66 -1.86
CA ILE A 165 -17.86 -3.38 -1.79
C ILE A 165 -18.67 -4.68 -1.96
N SER A 166 -18.31 -5.49 -2.95
CA SER A 166 -18.95 -6.80 -3.19
C SER A 166 -18.78 -7.74 -2.00
N GLY A 167 -17.56 -7.86 -1.46
CA GLY A 167 -17.24 -8.74 -0.34
C GLY A 167 -17.97 -8.35 0.94
N VAL A 168 -18.06 -7.05 1.25
CA VAL A 168 -18.86 -6.54 2.37
C VAL A 168 -20.35 -6.85 2.18
N GLN A 169 -20.91 -6.59 1.00
CA GLN A 169 -22.35 -6.78 0.74
C GLN A 169 -22.76 -8.25 0.78
N LYS A 170 -21.88 -9.15 0.32
CA LYS A 170 -22.15 -10.59 0.21
C LYS A 170 -21.61 -11.39 1.39
N TYR A 171 -20.90 -10.76 2.32
CA TYR A 171 -20.13 -11.43 3.38
C TYR A 171 -19.16 -12.48 2.80
N ASP A 172 -18.53 -12.15 1.67
CA ASP A 172 -17.65 -13.04 0.93
C ASP A 172 -16.17 -12.72 1.22
N GLY A 173 -15.56 -13.59 2.03
CA GLY A 173 -14.15 -13.47 2.39
C GLY A 173 -13.19 -13.59 1.20
N ASN A 174 -13.58 -14.28 0.12
CA ASN A 174 -12.74 -14.36 -1.07
C ASN A 174 -12.70 -13.02 -1.81
N ASP A 175 -13.85 -12.35 -1.96
CA ASP A 175 -13.89 -10.99 -2.52
C ASP A 175 -13.10 -10.01 -1.64
N ILE A 176 -13.17 -10.10 -0.31
CA ILE A 176 -12.33 -9.29 0.59
C ILE A 176 -10.83 -9.55 0.39
N MET A 177 -10.41 -10.81 0.21
CA MET A 177 -9.01 -11.12 -0.09
C MET A 177 -8.55 -10.56 -1.45
N GLN A 178 -9.40 -10.59 -2.47
CA GLN A 178 -9.11 -9.94 -3.76
C GLN A 178 -8.99 -8.42 -3.59
N ALA A 179 -9.88 -7.81 -2.80
CA ALA A 179 -9.82 -6.39 -2.48
C ALA A 179 -8.46 -6.00 -1.88
N VAL A 180 -8.00 -6.74 -0.87
CA VAL A 180 -6.69 -6.52 -0.23
C VAL A 180 -5.55 -6.64 -1.25
N THR A 181 -5.60 -7.64 -2.13
CA THR A 181 -4.57 -7.86 -3.17
C THR A 181 -4.45 -6.64 -4.09
N TYR A 182 -5.57 -6.19 -4.64
CA TYR A 182 -5.59 -5.08 -5.59
C TYR A 182 -5.35 -3.70 -4.94
N ILE A 183 -5.84 -3.48 -3.72
CA ILE A 183 -5.56 -2.24 -2.96
C ILE A 183 -4.06 -2.14 -2.64
N ASN A 184 -3.42 -3.25 -2.25
CA ASN A 184 -1.97 -3.27 -2.02
C ASN A 184 -1.19 -3.03 -3.31
N GLN A 185 -1.62 -3.60 -4.44
CA GLN A 185 -1.03 -3.31 -5.76
C GLN A 185 -1.14 -1.83 -6.12
N GLY A 186 -2.33 -1.23 -5.96
CA GLY A 186 -2.53 0.21 -6.22
C GLY A 186 -1.66 1.09 -5.33
N THR A 187 -1.48 0.71 -4.06
CA THR A 187 -0.59 1.40 -3.12
C THR A 187 0.87 1.32 -3.58
N ALA A 188 1.33 0.14 -3.99
CA ALA A 188 2.68 -0.06 -4.51
C ALA A 188 2.91 0.79 -5.77
N ASP A 189 1.91 0.90 -6.65
CA ASP A 189 2.00 1.70 -7.86
C ASP A 189 2.04 3.21 -7.57
N LEU A 190 1.27 3.71 -6.60
CA LEU A 190 1.40 5.09 -6.12
C LEU A 190 2.80 5.39 -5.56
N GLN A 191 3.40 4.41 -4.89
CA GLN A 191 4.76 4.56 -4.37
C GLN A 191 5.79 4.60 -5.51
N ARG A 192 5.64 3.73 -6.52
CA ARG A 192 6.44 3.80 -7.75
C ARG A 192 6.27 5.13 -8.49
N ALA A 193 5.06 5.69 -8.53
CA ALA A 193 4.82 7.01 -9.11
C ALA A 193 5.60 8.10 -8.34
N THR A 194 5.61 8.03 -7.00
CA THR A 194 6.42 8.93 -6.16
C THR A 194 7.91 8.79 -6.46
N ASP A 195 8.41 7.57 -6.64
CA ASP A 195 9.80 7.32 -6.99
C ASP A 195 10.14 7.92 -8.37
N THR A 196 9.25 7.81 -9.36
CA THR A 196 9.40 8.45 -10.68
C THR A 196 9.54 9.97 -10.56
N LEU A 197 8.73 10.61 -9.71
CA LEU A 197 8.80 12.06 -9.47
C LEU A 197 10.15 12.49 -8.87
N GLN A 198 10.76 11.64 -8.05
CA GLN A 198 12.07 11.89 -7.44
C GLN A 198 13.23 11.69 -8.41
N HIS A 199 13.05 10.82 -9.42
CA HIS A 199 14.11 10.41 -10.33
C HIS A 199 14.08 11.09 -11.72
N ASP A 200 13.16 12.02 -11.99
CA ASP A 200 12.89 12.58 -13.32
C ASP A 200 14.17 13.03 -14.08
N PRO A 201 14.58 12.29 -15.13
CA PRO A 201 15.77 12.54 -15.92
C PRO A 201 15.47 13.55 -17.03
N ALA A 202 15.54 14.83 -16.74
CA ALA A 202 15.56 15.90 -17.75
C ALA A 202 16.83 15.89 -18.65
N ASN A 203 17.42 14.72 -18.94
CA ASN A 203 18.69 14.59 -19.66
C ASN A 203 18.67 13.46 -20.71
N LEU A 204 17.56 13.32 -21.42
CA LEU A 204 17.49 12.58 -22.67
C LEU A 204 17.16 13.56 -23.81
N GLU A 205 17.90 14.66 -23.93
CA GLU A 205 18.09 15.26 -25.25
C GLU A 205 19.05 14.36 -26.04
N PRO A 206 18.69 13.91 -27.25
CA PRO A 206 19.67 13.36 -28.17
C PRO A 206 20.71 14.44 -28.47
N HIS A 207 21.97 14.17 -28.11
CA HIS A 207 23.11 14.94 -28.59
C HIS A 207 22.99 15.06 -30.12
N ASP A 208 22.76 16.26 -30.63
CA ASP A 208 22.88 16.59 -32.04
C ASP A 208 24.37 16.58 -32.39
N PRO A 209 24.87 15.61 -33.20
CA PRO A 209 26.29 15.54 -33.51
C PRO A 209 26.71 16.51 -34.63
N ASN A 210 25.84 17.39 -35.12
CA ASN A 210 26.15 18.25 -36.28
C ASN A 210 26.11 19.75 -35.98
N VAL A 211 27.06 20.22 -35.19
CA VAL A 211 27.60 21.58 -35.34
C VAL A 211 29.10 21.47 -35.59
N MET A 212 29.48 21.16 -36.83
CA MET A 212 30.82 21.48 -37.31
C MET A 212 30.82 22.94 -37.75
N THR A 213 31.40 23.77 -36.89
CA THR A 213 32.03 25.04 -37.28
C THR A 213 33.19 24.78 -38.23
N VAL A 214 33.09 25.21 -39.50
CA VAL A 214 34.15 25.91 -40.28
C VAL A 214 33.46 26.79 -41.31
#